data_AF-A0A7Y2XT27-F1
#
_entry.id   AF-A0A7Y2XT27-F1
#
_cell.length_a   1.000
_cell.length_b   1.000
_cell.length_c   1.000
_cell.angle_alpha   90.00
_cell.angle_beta   90.00
_cell.angle_gamma   90.00
#
_symmetry.space_group_name_H-M   'P 1'
#
loop_
_entity.id
_entity.type
_entity.pdbx_description
1 polymer ?
#
loop_
_entity_poly.entity_id
_entity_poly.type
_entity_poly.pdbx_seq_one_letter_code
_entity_poly.pdbx_strand_id
1 'polypeptide(L)'
;MAENTPSTAFDDVVEGSYMDYDCSPDIDDPDFRGIVLNAPEVVYFSPGESNPISGAFAQVIVCGAFAFDYDTMGLEGDFADSIVVVAVDEATRASFHGTMLGIENQEPEPPGIYGEVTPEDLSDDVIGGYFNPNLAVILGLPEKEADYVVYALLGSFESNRVRISIRESQE
;
A
#
# COMPACT_ATOMS: atom_id res chain seq x y z
N MET A 1 7.99 -29.19 -3.48
CA MET A 1 6.76 -28.75 -2.80
C MET A 1 7.23 -28.12 -1.50
N ALA A 2 7.53 -26.82 -1.53
CA ALA A 2 7.93 -26.07 -0.35
C ALA A 2 6.65 -25.42 0.20
N GLU A 3 6.35 -25.70 1.47
CA GLU A 3 5.26 -25.10 2.21
C GLU A 3 5.64 -23.65 2.47
N ASN A 4 5.00 -22.74 1.75
CA ASN A 4 5.17 -21.29 1.88
C ASN A 4 4.64 -20.91 3.27
N THR A 5 5.54 -20.58 4.20
CA THR A 5 5.12 -20.06 5.51
C THR A 5 4.73 -18.60 5.28
N PRO A 6 3.46 -18.20 5.46
CA PRO A 6 2.95 -16.91 5.02
C PRO A 6 3.55 -15.68 5.72
N SER A 7 4.43 -15.85 6.73
CA SER A 7 4.98 -14.73 7.49
C SER A 7 6.19 -14.05 6.87
N THR A 8 6.94 -14.68 5.95
CA THR A 8 8.22 -14.09 5.47
C THR A 8 8.07 -13.19 4.25
N ALA A 9 6.94 -13.23 3.54
CA ALA A 9 6.73 -12.46 2.31
C ALA A 9 6.75 -10.93 2.53
N PHE A 10 6.61 -10.49 3.78
CA PHE A 10 6.55 -9.08 4.15
C PHE A 10 7.85 -8.56 4.80
N ASP A 11 8.77 -9.45 5.18
CA ASP A 11 9.95 -9.09 5.98
C ASP A 11 10.95 -8.25 5.17
N ASP A 12 11.14 -8.59 3.90
CA ASP A 12 12.12 -7.96 3.00
C ASP A 12 11.54 -6.78 2.19
N VAL A 13 10.30 -6.37 2.50
CA VAL A 13 9.62 -5.30 1.76
C VAL A 13 10.16 -3.93 2.17
N VAL A 14 10.70 -3.19 1.21
CA VAL A 14 11.19 -1.82 1.42
C VAL A 14 10.01 -0.85 1.36
N GLU A 15 9.53 -0.38 2.52
CA GLU A 15 8.36 0.49 2.62
C GLU A 15 8.37 1.67 1.62
N GLY A 16 7.22 1.91 0.97
CA GLY A 16 7.04 3.03 0.03
C GLY A 16 7.87 2.95 -1.25
N SER A 17 8.33 1.76 -1.65
CA SER A 17 9.15 1.59 -2.86
C SER A 17 8.36 1.50 -4.16
N TYR A 18 7.06 1.22 -4.10
CA TYR A 18 6.18 1.01 -5.26
C TYR A 18 6.64 -0.14 -6.18
N MET A 19 7.46 -1.06 -5.64
CA MET A 19 7.98 -2.21 -6.36
C MET A 19 7.10 -3.44 -6.13
N ASP A 20 7.25 -4.40 -7.04
CA ASP A 20 6.66 -5.73 -6.91
C ASP A 20 7.46 -6.61 -5.92
N TYR A 21 6.75 -7.37 -5.10
CA TYR A 21 7.26 -8.27 -4.07
C TYR A 21 6.39 -9.52 -3.98
N ASP A 22 6.87 -10.58 -3.33
CA ASP A 22 6.10 -11.82 -3.13
C ASP A 22 4.75 -11.62 -2.43
N CYS A 23 4.57 -10.54 -1.67
CA CYS A 23 3.32 -10.16 -1.02
C CYS A 23 2.35 -9.39 -1.95
N SER A 24 2.81 -8.86 -3.08
CA SER A 24 1.98 -8.07 -3.99
C SER A 24 0.80 -8.90 -4.52
N PRO A 25 -0.41 -8.33 -4.56
CA PRO A 25 -1.52 -8.99 -5.23
C PRO A 25 -1.27 -9.15 -6.72
N ASP A 26 -1.56 -10.33 -7.25
CA ASP A 26 -1.54 -10.58 -8.68
C ASP A 26 -2.86 -10.13 -9.32
N ILE A 27 -2.79 -9.37 -10.40
CA ILE A 27 -3.95 -8.89 -11.18
C ILE A 27 -3.91 -9.59 -12.54
N ASP A 28 -4.45 -10.80 -12.58
CA ASP A 28 -4.51 -11.62 -13.79
C ASP A 28 -5.60 -11.17 -14.78
N ASP A 29 -6.57 -10.37 -14.33
CA ASP A 29 -7.70 -9.92 -15.13
C ASP A 29 -7.39 -8.57 -15.82
N PRO A 30 -7.23 -8.53 -17.16
CA PRO A 30 -6.93 -7.29 -17.89
C PRO A 30 -8.06 -6.26 -17.83
N ASP A 31 -9.29 -6.69 -17.53
CA ASP A 31 -10.46 -5.81 -17.38
C ASP A 31 -10.61 -5.29 -15.94
N PHE A 32 -9.73 -5.70 -15.01
CA PHE A 32 -9.77 -5.24 -13.64
C PHE A 32 -9.55 -3.73 -13.55
N ARG A 33 -10.43 -3.05 -12.79
CA ARG A 33 -10.30 -1.65 -12.41
C ARG A 33 -10.57 -1.51 -10.92
N GLY A 34 -9.56 -1.12 -10.16
CA GLY A 34 -9.68 -1.04 -8.71
C GLY A 34 -8.35 -1.21 -7.98
N ILE A 35 -8.47 -1.58 -6.71
CA ILE A 35 -7.36 -1.75 -5.78
C ILE A 35 -7.49 -3.11 -5.12
N VAL A 36 -6.38 -3.83 -4.96
CA VAL A 36 -6.31 -5.07 -4.19
C VAL A 36 -5.22 -4.93 -3.14
N LEU A 37 -5.42 -5.52 -1.97
CA LEU A 37 -4.49 -5.51 -0.84
C LEU A 37 -4.20 -6.93 -0.34
N ASN A 38 -2.96 -7.15 0.06
CA ASN A 38 -2.47 -8.25 0.87
C ASN A 38 -1.76 -7.68 2.11
N ALA A 39 -1.85 -8.38 3.23
CA ALA A 39 -1.24 -7.95 4.48
C ALA A 39 -0.81 -9.17 5.33
N PRO A 40 0.18 -9.01 6.22
CA PRO A 40 0.51 -10.03 7.19
C PRO A 40 -0.65 -10.18 8.19
N GLU A 41 -0.98 -11.42 8.55
CA GLU A 41 -2.03 -11.70 9.54
C GLU A 41 -1.65 -11.18 10.93
N VAL A 42 -0.35 -11.24 11.27
CA VAL A 42 0.21 -10.83 12.55
C VAL A 42 1.51 -10.06 12.34
N VAL A 43 1.66 -8.94 13.03
CA VAL A 43 2.90 -8.15 13.11
C VAL A 43 3.31 -8.06 14.58
N TYR A 44 4.56 -8.39 14.85
CA TYR A 44 5.12 -8.29 16.20
C TYR A 44 5.92 -7.01 16.38
N PHE A 45 5.88 -6.45 17.58
CA PHE A 45 6.70 -5.29 17.95
C PHE A 45 7.28 -5.45 19.36
N SER A 46 8.44 -4.83 19.58
CA SER A 46 9.10 -4.81 20.89
C SER A 46 8.89 -3.43 21.53
N PRO A 47 8.25 -3.34 22.71
CA PRO A 47 7.96 -2.05 23.33
C PRO A 47 9.21 -1.18 23.55
N GLY A 48 9.13 0.08 23.13
CA GLY A 48 10.21 1.05 23.20
C GLY A 48 11.29 0.91 22.13
N GLU A 49 11.17 -0.09 21.23
CA GLU A 49 11.98 -0.16 20.02
C GLU A 49 11.27 0.55 18.86
N SER A 50 12.05 1.24 18.04
CA SER A 50 11.55 1.90 16.84
C SER A 50 12.58 1.76 15.72
N ASN A 51 12.10 1.65 14.48
CA ASN A 51 12.95 1.71 13.31
C ASN A 51 13.71 3.05 13.31
N PRO A 52 15.06 3.05 13.21
CA PRO A 52 15.86 4.27 13.31
C PRO A 52 15.72 5.21 12.11
N ILE A 53 15.18 4.73 10.99
CA ILE A 53 14.98 5.49 9.76
C ILE A 53 13.55 6.05 9.74
N SER A 54 12.54 5.18 9.89
CA SER A 54 11.13 5.59 9.75
C SER A 54 10.49 6.06 11.05
N GLY A 55 11.11 5.78 12.20
CA GLY A 55 10.57 6.07 13.53
C GLY A 55 9.38 5.21 13.93
N ALA A 56 8.94 4.28 13.07
CA ALA A 56 7.82 3.39 13.37
C ALA A 56 8.19 2.36 14.45
N PHE A 57 7.25 2.08 15.34
CA PHE A 57 7.40 1.04 16.37
C PHE A 57 7.36 -0.39 15.78
N ALA A 58 6.81 -0.56 14.58
CA ALA A 58 6.67 -1.83 13.89
C ALA A 58 6.67 -1.64 12.36
N GLN A 59 7.04 -2.71 11.64
CA GLN A 59 6.95 -2.78 10.18
C GLN A 59 5.57 -3.33 9.78
N VAL A 60 4.54 -2.47 9.82
CA VAL A 60 3.16 -2.86 9.50
C VAL A 60 2.92 -2.65 7.99
N ILE A 61 3.52 -3.51 7.18
CA ILE A 61 3.50 -3.37 5.72
C ILE A 61 2.23 -3.98 5.13
N VAL A 62 1.58 -3.23 4.25
CA VAL A 62 0.52 -3.73 3.37
C VAL A 62 1.04 -3.66 1.96
N CYS A 63 0.90 -4.75 1.19
CA CYS A 63 1.25 -4.76 -0.23
C CYS A 63 -0.04 -4.64 -1.03
N GLY A 64 -0.08 -3.68 -1.94
CA GLY A 64 -1.24 -3.40 -2.77
C GLY A 64 -0.88 -3.26 -4.23
N ALA A 65 -1.88 -3.51 -5.06
CA ALA A 65 -1.82 -3.30 -6.51
C ALA A 65 -3.06 -2.53 -6.93
N PHE A 66 -2.92 -1.67 -7.93
CA PHE A 66 -4.05 -0.97 -8.54
C PHE A 66 -3.97 -1.04 -10.06
N ALA A 67 -5.13 -0.90 -10.70
CA ALA A 67 -5.25 -0.66 -12.12
C ALA A 67 -6.45 0.26 -12.38
N PHE A 68 -6.25 1.33 -13.15
CA PHE A 68 -7.27 2.33 -13.45
C PHE A 68 -7.11 2.83 -14.89
N ASP A 69 -8.21 3.27 -15.51
CA ASP A 69 -8.11 3.99 -16.78
C ASP A 69 -7.36 5.32 -16.53
N TYR A 70 -6.53 5.75 -17.47
CA TYR A 70 -5.63 6.91 -17.33
C TYR A 70 -6.29 8.14 -16.71
N ASP A 71 -7.49 8.50 -17.17
CA ASP A 71 -8.19 9.70 -16.69
C ASP A 71 -9.23 9.41 -15.58
N THR A 72 -9.07 8.31 -14.84
CA THR A 72 -9.93 8.00 -13.71
C THR A 72 -9.92 9.17 -12.73
N MET A 73 -11.10 9.78 -12.50
CA MET A 73 -11.28 10.96 -11.65
C MET A 73 -10.52 12.22 -12.07
N GLY A 74 -10.05 12.32 -13.32
CA GLY A 74 -9.29 13.50 -13.76
C GLY A 74 -7.83 13.50 -13.27
N LEU A 75 -7.29 12.34 -12.91
CA LEU A 75 -5.97 12.20 -12.29
C LEU A 75 -4.84 11.96 -13.31
N GLU A 76 -5.14 11.74 -14.58
CA GLU A 76 -4.14 11.66 -15.66
C GLU A 76 -2.96 10.70 -15.36
N GLY A 77 -3.26 9.55 -14.73
CA GLY A 77 -2.29 8.52 -14.35
C GLY A 77 -1.68 8.69 -12.95
N ASP A 78 -1.89 9.81 -12.27
CA ASP A 78 -1.33 10.10 -10.95
C ASP A 78 -2.23 9.58 -9.80
N PHE A 79 -2.28 8.26 -9.67
CA PHE A 79 -3.16 7.60 -8.71
C PHE A 79 -2.56 7.42 -7.31
N ALA A 80 -1.25 7.21 -7.22
CA ALA A 80 -0.59 6.76 -6.01
C ALA A 80 -0.85 7.71 -4.82
N ASP A 81 -0.65 9.01 -5.03
CA ASP A 81 -0.80 10.02 -3.98
C ASP A 81 -2.27 10.29 -3.62
N SER A 82 -3.19 9.85 -4.48
CA SER A 82 -4.65 10.00 -4.30
C SER A 82 -5.30 8.81 -3.58
N ILE A 83 -4.61 7.67 -3.46
CA ILE A 83 -5.13 6.51 -2.75
C ILE A 83 -5.03 6.75 -1.23
N VAL A 84 -6.18 6.63 -0.56
CA VAL A 84 -6.31 6.75 0.89
C VAL A 84 -6.36 5.36 1.51
N VAL A 85 -5.43 5.06 2.42
CA VAL A 85 -5.44 3.85 3.22
C VAL A 85 -6.14 4.12 4.55
N VAL A 86 -7.02 3.20 4.97
CA VAL A 86 -7.80 3.29 6.20
C VAL A 86 -7.56 2.04 7.04
N ALA A 87 -7.21 2.22 8.31
CA ALA A 87 -7.21 1.16 9.32
C ALA A 87 -8.25 1.45 10.39
N VAL A 88 -9.07 0.45 10.72
CA VAL A 88 -10.11 0.56 11.76
C VAL A 88 -9.80 -0.42 12.88
N ASP A 89 -9.55 0.10 14.08
CA ASP A 89 -9.39 -0.71 15.30
C ASP A 89 -10.71 -1.44 15.60
N GLU A 90 -10.69 -2.78 15.61
CA GLU A 90 -11.91 -3.59 15.76
C GLU A 90 -12.55 -3.43 17.15
N ALA A 91 -11.74 -3.18 18.19
CA ALA A 91 -12.21 -3.06 19.56
C ALA A 91 -12.80 -1.68 19.85
N THR A 92 -12.11 -0.62 19.41
CA THR A 92 -12.50 0.77 19.72
C THR A 92 -13.32 1.43 18.63
N ARG A 93 -13.33 0.87 17.42
CA ARG A 93 -13.88 1.46 16.19
C ARG A 93 -13.23 2.80 15.80
N ALA A 94 -12.08 3.13 16.38
CA ALA A 94 -11.29 4.26 15.95
C ALA A 94 -10.76 4.00 14.54
N SER A 95 -10.92 4.99 13.65
CA SER A 95 -10.42 4.94 12.27
C SER A 95 -9.20 5.83 12.12
N PHE A 96 -8.15 5.29 11.53
CA PHE A 96 -6.93 5.99 11.13
C PHE A 96 -6.88 6.03 9.62
N HIS A 97 -6.48 7.15 9.04
CA HIS A 97 -6.41 7.33 7.59
C HIS A 97 -5.17 8.13 7.21
N GLY A 98 -4.63 7.83 6.04
CA GLY A 98 -3.48 8.52 5.46
C GLY A 98 -3.41 8.23 3.96
N THR A 99 -2.77 9.13 3.22
CA THR A 99 -2.42 8.89 1.82
C THR A 99 -1.06 8.22 1.74
N MET A 100 -0.76 7.64 0.59
CA MET A 100 0.61 7.23 0.31
C MET A 100 1.46 8.50 0.23
N LEU A 101 2.61 8.49 0.91
CA LEU A 101 3.57 9.57 0.77
C LEU A 101 4.24 9.37 -0.59
N GLY A 102 3.94 10.27 -1.54
CA GLY A 102 4.66 10.33 -2.80
C GLY A 102 6.16 10.40 -2.54
N ILE A 103 6.95 9.76 -3.39
CA ILE A 103 8.39 9.96 -3.36
C ILE A 103 8.62 11.41 -3.79
N GLU A 104 8.88 12.33 -2.85
CA GLU A 104 9.15 13.75 -3.10
C GLU A 104 10.37 13.99 -4.04
N ASN A 105 11.08 12.93 -4.42
CA ASN A 105 12.29 12.94 -5.25
C ASN A 105 12.19 12.03 -6.49
N GLN A 106 11.03 11.94 -7.15
CA GLN A 106 11.10 11.57 -8.56
C GLN A 106 11.66 12.78 -9.33
N GLU A 107 12.96 12.72 -9.67
CA GLU A 107 13.48 13.60 -10.73
C GLU A 107 12.52 13.47 -11.92
N PRO A 108 12.04 14.58 -12.51
CA PRO A 108 11.17 14.49 -13.67
C PRO A 108 11.88 13.61 -14.70
N GLU A 109 11.22 12.54 -15.14
CA GLU A 109 11.80 11.66 -16.15
C GLU A 109 12.21 12.53 -17.34
N PRO A 110 13.46 12.40 -17.84
CA PRO A 110 13.86 13.15 -19.01
C PRO A 110 12.85 12.83 -20.12
N PRO A 111 12.34 13.84 -20.86
CA PRO A 111 11.35 13.59 -21.89
C PRO A 111 11.89 12.50 -22.83
N GLY A 112 11.19 11.37 -22.86
CA GLY A 112 11.59 10.21 -23.64
C GLY A 112 11.77 10.62 -25.11
N ILE A 113 12.72 10.00 -25.80
CA ILE A 113 12.93 10.18 -27.26
C ILE A 113 11.87 9.39 -28.05
N TYR A 114 10.65 9.40 -27.57
CA TYR A 114 9.46 8.97 -28.29
C TYR A 114 8.75 10.26 -28.74
N GLY A 115 8.02 10.24 -29.85
CA GLY A 115 7.28 11.44 -30.30
C GLY A 115 6.42 12.01 -29.17
N GLU A 116 6.02 13.28 -29.25
CA GLU A 116 5.16 13.91 -28.24
C GLU A 116 3.92 13.03 -27.97
N VAL A 117 3.96 12.24 -26.90
CA VAL A 117 2.81 11.45 -26.43
C VAL A 117 1.86 12.47 -25.81
N THR A 118 0.69 12.62 -26.40
CA THR A 118 -0.34 13.52 -25.90
C THR A 118 -1.21 12.79 -24.87
N PRO A 119 -1.88 13.49 -23.96
CA PRO A 119 -2.88 12.88 -23.08
C PRO A 119 -4.00 12.16 -23.87
N GLU A 120 -4.30 12.60 -25.09
CA GLU A 120 -5.26 11.92 -25.98
C GLU A 120 -4.75 10.53 -26.39
N ASP A 121 -3.44 10.35 -26.58
CA ASP A 121 -2.84 9.06 -26.91
C ASP A 121 -2.88 8.06 -25.75
N LEU A 122 -2.94 8.56 -24.51
CA LEU A 122 -3.00 7.75 -23.27
C LEU A 122 -4.42 7.58 -22.74
N SER A 123 -5.41 8.25 -23.33
CA SER A 123 -6.77 8.32 -22.77
C SER A 123 -7.49 6.96 -22.71
N ASP A 124 -7.09 6.01 -23.56
CA ASP A 124 -7.59 4.63 -23.58
C ASP A 124 -6.67 3.66 -22.80
N ASP A 125 -5.56 4.14 -22.24
CA ASP A 125 -4.61 3.31 -21.52
C ASP A 125 -5.04 3.02 -20.08
N VAL A 126 -4.58 1.87 -19.59
CA VAL A 126 -4.75 1.44 -18.20
C VAL A 126 -3.42 1.60 -17.50
N ILE A 127 -3.42 2.39 -16.43
CA ILE A 127 -2.25 2.57 -15.58
C ILE A 127 -2.40 1.65 -14.37
N GLY A 128 -1.42 0.79 -14.19
CA GLY A 128 -1.31 -0.07 -13.02
C GLY A 128 -0.02 0.17 -12.27
N GLY A 129 -0.03 -0.17 -10.99
CA GLY A 129 1.13 -0.01 -10.13
C GLY A 129 1.00 -0.77 -8.83
N TYR A 130 2.13 -0.94 -8.16
CA TYR A 130 2.23 -1.53 -6.83
C TYR A 130 2.47 -0.45 -5.79
N PHE A 131 2.09 -0.73 -4.55
CA PHE A 131 2.41 0.10 -3.42
C PHE A 131 2.55 -0.72 -2.15
N ASN A 132 3.40 -0.24 -1.25
CA ASN A 132 3.79 -1.01 -0.07
C ASN A 132 4.04 -0.10 1.15
N PRO A 133 3.03 0.64 1.63
CA PRO A 133 3.17 1.55 2.76
C PRO A 133 3.36 0.81 4.08
N ASN A 134 4.08 1.46 5.00
CA ASN A 134 4.08 1.09 6.41
C ASN A 134 2.96 1.85 7.14
N LEU A 135 1.93 1.13 7.58
CA LEU A 135 0.77 1.74 8.23
C LEU A 135 1.13 2.42 9.55
N ALA A 136 2.12 1.92 10.28
CA ALA A 136 2.57 2.56 11.52
C ALA A 136 3.08 3.98 11.27
N VAL A 137 3.69 4.22 10.09
CA VAL A 137 4.15 5.54 9.65
C VAL A 137 2.99 6.37 9.13
N ILE A 138 2.34 5.91 8.05
CA ILE A 138 1.41 6.77 7.29
C ILE A 138 0.09 7.05 8.04
N LEU A 139 -0.29 6.18 8.98
CA LEU A 139 -1.51 6.33 9.79
C LEU A 139 -1.23 6.81 11.21
N GLY A 140 0.04 6.87 11.63
CA GLY A 140 0.43 7.16 13.01
C GLY A 140 -0.20 6.20 14.01
N LEU A 141 -0.14 4.89 13.71
CA LEU A 141 -0.74 3.88 14.59
C LEU A 141 -0.11 3.93 15.98
N PRO A 142 -0.91 3.75 17.05
CA PRO A 142 -0.38 3.70 18.40
C PRO A 142 0.41 2.42 18.63
N GLU A 143 1.52 2.54 19.36
CA GLU A 143 2.31 1.41 19.88
C GLU A 143 1.51 0.69 20.98
N LYS A 144 0.65 -0.23 20.55
CA LYS A 144 -0.16 -1.10 21.42
C LYS A 144 -0.63 -2.31 20.63
N GLU A 145 -0.98 -3.37 21.35
CA GLU A 145 -1.71 -4.49 20.75
C GLU A 145 -3.11 -4.05 20.28
N ALA A 146 -3.46 -4.44 19.05
CA ALA A 146 -4.76 -4.17 18.46
C ALA A 146 -5.00 -5.05 17.24
N ASP A 147 -6.27 -5.19 16.87
CA ASP A 147 -6.71 -5.81 15.62
C ASP A 147 -7.29 -4.75 14.72
N TYR A 148 -6.81 -4.70 13.48
CA TYR A 148 -7.23 -3.71 12.50
C TYR A 148 -7.87 -4.38 11.30
N VAL A 149 -8.98 -3.81 10.82
CA VAL A 149 -9.47 -4.01 9.46
C VAL A 149 -8.93 -2.89 8.59
N VAL A 150 -8.21 -3.24 7.54
CA VAL A 150 -7.54 -2.30 6.64
C VAL A 150 -8.14 -2.39 5.24
N TYR A 151 -8.33 -1.25 4.60
CA TYR A 151 -8.75 -1.12 3.20
C TYR A 151 -8.23 0.18 2.59
N ALA A 152 -8.21 0.24 1.26
CA ALA A 152 -7.78 1.40 0.49
C ALA A 152 -8.93 1.94 -0.36
N LEU A 153 -8.90 3.25 -0.61
CA LEU A 153 -9.93 3.98 -1.32
C LEU A 153 -9.31 4.89 -2.40
N LEU A 154 -9.93 4.92 -3.57
CA LEU A 154 -9.78 5.98 -4.56
C LEU A 154 -11.17 6.40 -5.05
N GLY A 155 -11.69 7.53 -4.57
CA GLY A 155 -13.07 7.95 -4.87
C GLY A 155 -14.10 6.90 -4.50
N SER A 156 -14.76 6.30 -5.49
CA SER A 156 -15.74 5.21 -5.31
C SER A 156 -15.15 3.80 -5.34
N PHE A 157 -13.86 3.66 -5.68
CA PHE A 157 -13.18 2.37 -5.69
C PHE A 157 -12.73 2.01 -4.27
N GLU A 158 -13.22 0.90 -3.74
CA GLU A 158 -12.81 0.33 -2.45
C GLU A 158 -12.10 -1.00 -2.71
N SER A 159 -10.97 -1.22 -2.05
CA SER A 159 -10.26 -2.49 -2.11
C SER A 159 -10.99 -3.60 -1.35
N ASN A 160 -10.48 -4.83 -1.45
CA ASN A 160 -10.78 -5.83 -0.43
C ASN A 160 -10.33 -5.36 0.96
N ARG A 161 -10.95 -5.92 2.00
CA ARG A 161 -10.61 -5.67 3.41
C ARG A 161 -9.68 -6.77 3.91
N VAL A 162 -8.54 -6.38 4.46
CA VAL A 162 -7.57 -7.28 5.09
C VAL A 162 -7.57 -7.08 6.60
N ARG A 163 -7.16 -8.10 7.36
CA ARG A 163 -7.07 -8.05 8.82
C ARG A 163 -5.63 -8.17 9.25
N ILE A 164 -5.21 -7.33 10.19
CA ILE A 164 -3.86 -7.32 10.74
C ILE A 164 -3.95 -7.31 12.27
N SER A 165 -3.25 -8.24 12.90
CA SER A 165 -3.13 -8.33 14.35
C SER A 165 -1.76 -7.78 14.77
N ILE A 166 -1.72 -6.67 15.51
CA ILE A 166 -0.47 -6.16 16.09
C ILE A 166 -0.32 -6.75 17.50
N ARG A 167 0.82 -7.37 17.79
CA ARG A 167 1.10 -8.06 19.06
C ARG A 167 2.48 -7.72 19.61
N GLU A 168 2.60 -7.72 20.93
CA GLU A 168 3.92 -7.58 21.56
C GLU A 168 4.74 -8.88 21.39
N SER A 169 6.02 -8.74 21.06
CA SER A 169 6.97 -9.85 21.06
C SER A 169 7.08 -10.41 22.47
N GLN A 170 6.89 -11.72 22.65
CA GLN A 170 7.21 -12.35 23.94
C GLN A 170 8.72 -12.65 23.98
N GLU A 171 9.41 -12.09 24.97
CA GLU A 171 10.80 -12.42 25.29
C GLU A 171 10.98 -13.88 25.73
#